data_AF-A0A127Q6V6-F1
#
_entry.id   AF-A0A127Q6V6-F1
#
_cell.length_a   1.000
_cell.length_b   1.000
_cell.length_c   1.000
_cell.angle_alpha   90.00
_cell.angle_beta   90.00
_cell.angle_gamma   90.00
#
_symmetry.space_group_name_H-M   'P 1'
#
loop_
_entity.id
_entity.type
_entity.pdbx_description
1 polymer ?
#
loop_
_entity_poly.entity_id
_entity_poly.type
_entity_poly.pdbx_seq_one_letter_code
_entity_poly.pdbx_strand_id
1 'polypeptide(L)' 'MKVWIQLNELAERVYEQVIWIDDSSKSKIILHGQHGILAMLDRDDVRNLLTDEM' A
#
# COMPACT_ATOMS: atom_id res chain seq x y z
N MET A 1 3.32 10.92 -0.25
CA MET A 1 4.34 9.86 -0.21
C MET A 1 4.19 8.92 -1.40
N LYS A 2 5.28 8.26 -1.77
CA LYS A 2 5.28 7.16 -2.75
C LYS A 2 5.39 5.83 -2.00
N VAL A 3 4.63 4.82 -2.40
CA VAL A 3 4.57 3.52 -1.74
C VAL A 3 4.87 2.42 -2.76
N TRP A 4 5.89 1.61 -2.48
CA TRP A 4 6.24 0.42 -3.23
C TRP A 4 5.81 -0.81 -2.45
N ILE A 5 5.13 -1.71 -3.13
CA ILE A 5 4.56 -2.90 -2.54
C ILE A 5 5.05 -4.11 -3.33
N GLN A 6 5.74 -5.00 -2.63
CA GLN A 6 6.10 -6.31 -3.15
C GLN A 6 5.04 -7.31 -2.71
N LEU A 7 4.45 -8.03 -3.66
CA LEU A 7 3.49 -9.08 -3.42
C LEU A 7 4.17 -10.45 -3.31
N ASN A 8 3.50 -11.42 -2.70
CA ASN A 8 4.01 -12.79 -2.56
C ASN A 8 4.32 -13.48 -3.89
N GLU A 9 3.59 -13.13 -4.96
CA GLU A 9 3.81 -13.64 -6.32
C GLU A 9 5.03 -13.00 -7.02
N LEU A 10 5.91 -12.32 -6.28
CA LEU A 10 7.04 -11.53 -6.78
C LEU A 10 6.62 -10.37 -7.71
N ALA A 11 5.33 -10.05 -7.77
CA ALA A 11 4.83 -8.87 -8.46
C ALA A 11 5.08 -7.61 -7.62
N GLU A 12 5.43 -6.52 -8.28
CA GLU A 12 5.62 -5.22 -7.64
C GLU A 12 4.53 -4.24 -8.08
N ARG A 13 4.03 -3.44 -7.14
CA ARG A 13 3.09 -2.35 -7.41
C ARG A 13 3.62 -1.07 -6.78
N VAL A 14 3.46 0.03 -7.50
CA VAL A 14 3.88 1.35 -7.05
C VAL A 14 2.68 2.27 -7.04
N TYR A 15 2.45 2.92 -5.91
CA TYR A 15 1.37 3.87 -5.70
C TYR A 15 1.98 5.24 -5.39
N GLU A 16 1.62 6.22 -6.21
CA GLU A 16 2.04 7.61 -6.03
C GLU A 16 0.93 8.41 -5.36
N GLN A 17 1.30 9.55 -4.77
CA GLN A 17 0.35 10.47 -4.11
C GLN A 17 -0.45 9.83 -2.97
N VAL A 18 0.13 8.83 -2.30
CA VAL A 18 -0.43 8.29 -1.05
C VAL A 18 -0.29 9.38 0.01
N ILE A 19 -1.34 9.61 0.78
CA ILE A 19 -1.39 10.55 1.90
C ILE A 19 -1.37 9.78 3.22
N TRP A 20 -2.04 8.63 3.26
CA TRP A 20 -2.18 7.82 4.47
C TRP A 20 -2.27 6.33 4.12
N ILE A 21 -1.73 5.49 4.99
CA ILE A 21 -1.84 4.03 4.93
C ILE A 21 -2.63 3.59 6.17
N ASP A 22 -3.81 3.02 5.94
CA ASP A 22 -4.59 2.36 6.98
C ASP A 22 -4.18 0.89 7.04
N ASP A 23 -3.45 0.51 8.08
CA ASP A 23 -3.08 -0.87 8.36
C ASP A 23 -3.76 -1.41 9.63
N SER A 24 -4.78 -0.72 10.15
CA SER A 24 -5.46 -1.09 11.40
C SER A 24 -6.20 -2.43 11.29
N SER A 25 -6.57 -2.84 10.07
CA SER A 25 -7.19 -4.13 9.80
C SER A 25 -6.17 -5.27 9.85
N LYS A 26 -6.55 -6.37 10.52
CA LYS A 26 -5.74 -7.59 10.55
C LYS A 26 -5.59 -8.26 9.19
N SER A 27 -6.51 -8.01 8.25
CA SER A 27 -6.53 -8.68 6.95
C SER A 27 -6.28 -7.75 5.78
N LYS A 28 -6.38 -6.43 5.96
CA LYS A 28 -6.30 -5.47 4.86
C LYS A 28 -5.30 -4.36 5.14
N ILE A 29 -4.68 -3.88 4.07
CA ILE A 29 -3.92 -2.62 4.04
C ILE A 29 -4.60 -1.71 3.01
N ILE A 30 -4.98 -0.50 3.42
CA ILE A 30 -5.66 0.47 2.55
C ILE A 30 -4.74 1.67 2.33
N LEU A 31 -4.52 2.03 1.06
CA LEU A 31 -3.79 3.23 0.68
C LEU A 31 -4.78 4.34 0.36
N HIS A 32 -4.69 5.46 1.05
CA HIS A 32 -5.50 6.65 0.83
C HIS A 32 -4.69 7.71 0.09
N GLY A 33 -5.25 8.27 -0.97
CA GLY A 33 -4.74 9.44 -1.69
C GLY A 33 -5.64 10.65 -1.49
N GLN A 34 -5.31 11.75 -2.17
CA GLN A 34 -6.02 13.02 -2.05
C GLN A 34 -7.52 12.95 -2.38
N HIS A 35 -7.91 12.03 -3.27
CA HIS A 35 -9.28 11.93 -3.77
C HIS A 35 -10.00 10.64 -3.31
N GLY A 36 -9.46 9.92 -2.33
CA GLY A 36 -10.08 8.70 -1.79
C GLY A 36 -9.12 7.52 -1.70
N ILE A 37 -9.65 6.31 -1.78
CA ILE A 37 -8.86 5.07 -1.69
C ILE A 37 -8.14 4.83 -3.02
N LEU A 38 -6.82 4.70 -2.97
CA LEU A 38 -5.97 4.34 -4.11
C LEU A 38 -5.87 2.81 -4.28
N ALA A 39 -5.81 2.08 -3.16
CA ALA A 39 -5.74 0.62 -3.17
C ALA A 39 -6.27 0.03 -1.87
N MET A 40 -6.82 -1.18 -1.96
CA MET A 40 -7.10 -2.04 -0.83
C MET A 40 -6.48 -3.40 -1.14
N LEU A 41 -5.56 -3.83 -0.27
CA LEU A 41 -4.75 -5.02 -0.45
C LEU A 41 -5.02 -6.00 0.67
N ASP A 42 -5.00 -7.29 0.36
CA ASP A 42 -4.94 -8.34 1.38
C ASP A 42 -3.56 -8.36 2.01
N ARG A 43 -3.51 -8.32 3.34
CA ARG A 43 -2.25 -8.31 4.10
C ARG A 43 -1.46 -9.59 3.85
N ASP A 44 -2.16 -10.71 3.69
CA ASP A 44 -1.54 -12.00 3.37
C ASP A 44 -0.85 -12.00 2.01
N ASP A 45 -1.22 -11.12 1.08
CA ASP A 45 -0.59 -11.01 -0.24
C ASP A 45 0.61 -10.06 -0.26
N VAL A 46 0.76 -9.21 0.76
CA VAL A 46 1.81 -8.20 0.85
C VAL A 46 3.04 -8.78 1.55
N ARG A 47 4.14 -8.88 0.80
CA ARG A 47 5.43 -9.35 1.32
C ARG A 47 6.24 -8.23 1.94
N ASN A 48 6.34 -7.09 1.25
CA ASN A 48 7.04 -5.90 1.73
C ASN A 48 6.27 -4.64 1.33
N LEU A 49 6.32 -3.63 2.20
CA LEU A 49 5.80 -2.30 1.95
C LEU A 49 6.91 -1.30 2.27
N LEU A 50 7.32 -0.51 1.28
CA LEU A 50 8.35 0.51 1.39
C LEU A 50 7.73 1.87 1.09
N THR A 51 7.94 2.84 1.97
CA THR A 51 7.47 4.21 1.81
C THR A 51 8.67 5.14 1.61
N ASP A 52 8.58 6.03 0.62
CA ASP A 52 9.53 7.14 0.47
C ASP A 52 8.84 8.41 0.94
N GLU A 53 9.29 8.88 2.11
CA GLU A 53 8.90 10.14 2.73
C GLU A 53 9.91 11.21 2.30
N MET A 54 9.88 11.60 1.02
CA MET A 54 10.49 12.84 0.56
C MET A 54 9.57 14.03 0.83
#